data_AF-A0A561UPH0-F1
#
_entry.id   AF-A0A561UPH0-F1
#
_cell.length_a   1.000
_cell.length_b   1.000
_cell.length_c   1.000
_cell.angle_alpha   90.00
_cell.angle_beta   90.00
_cell.angle_gamma   90.00
#
_symmetry.space_group_name_H-M   'P 1'
#
loop_
_entity.id
_entity.type
_entity.pdbx_description
1 polymer ?
#
loop_
_entity_poly.entity_id
_entity_poly.type
_entity_poly.pdbx_seq_one_letter_code
_entity_poly.pdbx_strand_id
1 'polypeptide(L)' 'MSADEGPAGDGGGDWDEVELDEAFVRSAPAVEPSGRARMLAARWRREPPEPEPWRSDRPPAGWFWSKARRGWWRRR' A
#
# COMPACT_ATOMS: atom_id res chain seq x y z
N MET A 1 -44.75 -28.78 -4.42
CA MET A 1 -43.38 -28.23 -4.45
C MET A 1 -43.47 -26.90 -5.18
N SER A 2 -43.54 -25.80 -4.43
CA SER A 2 -43.54 -24.45 -5.00
C SER A 2 -42.10 -23.99 -5.10
N ALA A 3 -41.65 -23.66 -6.31
CA ALA A 3 -40.37 -23.01 -6.52
C ALA A 3 -40.54 -21.51 -6.22
N ASP A 4 -39.96 -21.09 -5.10
CA ASP A 4 -39.61 -19.71 -4.82
C ASP A 4 -38.42 -19.37 -5.72
N GLU A 5 -38.71 -18.87 -6.92
CA GLU A 5 -37.71 -18.14 -7.72
C GLU A 5 -37.76 -16.67 -7.30
N GLY A 6 -37.04 -16.37 -6.22
CA GLY A 6 -36.66 -14.99 -5.90
C GLY A 6 -35.97 -14.34 -7.10
N PRO A 7 -36.16 -13.03 -7.34
CA PRO A 7 -35.62 -12.36 -8.51
C PRO A 7 -34.10 -12.53 -8.53
N ALA A 8 -33.61 -13.18 -9.59
CA ALA A 8 -32.20 -13.25 -9.93
C ALA A 8 -31.63 -11.83 -9.88
N GLY A 9 -30.61 -11.64 -9.06
CA GLY A 9 -30.01 -10.33 -8.80
C GLY A 9 -29.58 -9.66 -10.10
N ASP A 10 -30.28 -8.59 -10.44
CA ASP A 10 -29.87 -7.53 -11.37
C ASP A 10 -28.70 -6.77 -10.74
N GLY A 11 -27.54 -7.43 -10.61
CA GLY A 11 -26.37 -6.89 -9.93
C GLY A 11 -25.13 -6.76 -10.83
N GLY A 12 -25.21 -7.24 -12.07
CA GLY A 12 -24.09 -7.21 -13.03
C GLY A 12 -24.11 -6.01 -13.99
N GLY A 13 -25.29 -5.46 -14.28
CA GLY A 13 -25.46 -4.51 -15.38
C GLY A 13 -24.84 -3.12 -15.17
N ASP A 14 -24.62 -2.70 -13.93
CA ASP A 14 -24.17 -1.32 -13.63
C ASP A 14 -22.65 -1.20 -13.46
N TRP A 15 -21.95 -2.30 -13.13
CA TRP A 15 -20.51 -2.27 -12.86
C TRP A 15 -19.67 -2.78 -14.01
N ASP A 16 -20.22 -3.65 -14.86
CA ASP A 16 -19.51 -4.22 -16.00
C ASP A 16 -19.28 -3.20 -17.13
N GLU A 17 -20.04 -2.09 -17.16
CA GLU A 17 -19.88 -0.98 -18.11
C GLU A 17 -18.96 0.15 -17.57
N VAL A 18 -18.61 0.13 -16.29
CA VAL A 18 -17.81 1.20 -15.66
C VAL A 18 -16.31 1.02 -15.92
N GLU A 19 -15.72 1.94 -16.67
CA GLU A 19 -14.27 1.98 -16.90
C GLU A 19 -13.53 2.64 -15.71
N LEU A 20 -12.77 1.85 -14.96
CA LEU A 20 -11.99 2.27 -13.79
C LEU A 20 -10.57 2.74 -14.18
N ASP A 21 -10.49 3.78 -15.00
CA ASP A 21 -9.24 4.31 -15.54
C ASP A 21 -8.60 5.41 -14.64
N GLU A 22 -7.49 6.00 -15.10
CA GLU A 22 -6.81 7.05 -14.34
C GLU A 22 -7.64 8.34 -14.24
N ALA A 23 -8.50 8.62 -15.22
CA ALA A 23 -9.38 9.78 -15.20
C ALA A 23 -10.48 9.63 -14.15
N PHE A 24 -11.08 8.44 -14.03
CA PHE A 24 -12.03 8.07 -12.99
C PHE A 24 -11.44 8.29 -11.60
N VAL A 25 -10.23 7.78 -11.34
CA VAL A 25 -9.53 7.97 -10.05
C VAL A 25 -9.26 9.45 -9.75
N ARG A 26 -8.88 10.24 -10.75
CA ARG A 26 -8.60 11.69 -10.59
C ARG A 26 -9.87 12.53 -10.42
N SER A 27 -11.02 12.07 -10.92
CA SER A 27 -12.32 12.74 -10.77
C SER A 27 -12.94 12.58 -9.39
N ALA A 28 -12.41 11.67 -8.56
CA ALA A 28 -12.92 11.45 -7.22
C ALA A 28 -12.87 12.75 -6.40
N PRO A 29 -14.01 13.23 -5.87
CA PRO A 29 -14.09 14.52 -5.19
C PRO A 29 -13.32 14.54 -3.86
N ALA A 30 -13.01 13.37 -3.30
CA ALA A 30 -12.28 13.21 -2.07
C ALA A 30 -11.00 12.40 -2.30
N VAL A 31 -9.86 13.06 -2.11
CA VAL A 31 -8.55 12.40 -2.00
C VAL A 31 -8.23 12.30 -0.52
N GLU A 32 -8.75 11.27 0.15
CA GLU A 32 -8.48 11.10 1.57
C GLU A 32 -7.01 10.68 1.78
N PRO A 33 -6.23 11.40 2.60
CA PRO A 33 -4.83 11.08 2.89
C PRO A 33 -4.64 9.63 3.39
N SER A 34 -5.70 9.06 3.99
CA SER A 34 -5.74 7.70 4.49
C SER A 34 -6.05 6.63 3.42
N GLY A 35 -6.39 6.98 2.18
CA GLY A 35 -6.81 6.00 1.16
C GLY A 35 -5.75 4.92 0.92
N ARG A 36 -4.51 5.33 0.65
CA ARG A 36 -3.36 4.42 0.48
C ARG A 36 -3.07 3.62 1.76
N ALA A 37 -3.23 4.24 2.93
CA ALA A 37 -3.05 3.57 4.21
C ALA A 37 -4.10 2.47 4.44
N ARG A 38 -5.38 2.70 4.09
CA ARG A 38 -6.44 1.69 4.16
C ARG A 38 -6.21 0.55 3.17
N MET A 39 -5.76 0.85 1.95
CA MET A 39 -5.39 -0.19 0.98
C MET A 39 -4.23 -1.05 1.49
N LEU A 40 -3.19 -0.44 2.05
CA LEU A 40 -2.07 -1.16 2.66
C LEU A 40 -2.52 -2.00 3.86
N ALA A 41 -3.38 -1.45 4.73
CA ALA A 41 -3.93 -2.18 5.85
C ALA A 41 -4.74 -3.41 5.40
N ALA A 42 -5.58 -3.27 4.37
CA ALA A 42 -6.32 -4.39 3.78
C ALA A 42 -5.39 -5.45 3.20
N ARG A 43 -4.29 -5.05 2.54
CA ARG A 43 -3.25 -5.97 2.05
C ARG A 43 -2.58 -6.70 3.20
N TRP A 44 -2.10 -5.99 4.22
CA TRP A 44 -1.40 -6.57 5.38
C TRP A 44 -2.26 -7.49 6.24
N ARG A 45 -3.58 -7.29 6.25
CA ARG A 45 -4.50 -8.24 6.89
C ARG A 45 -4.51 -9.60 6.20
N ARG A 46 -4.24 -9.65 4.90
CA ARG A 46 -4.18 -10.89 4.10
C ARG A 46 -2.76 -11.44 4.03
N GLU A 47 -1.79 -10.54 3.86
CA GLU A 47 -0.39 -10.84 3.65
C GLU A 47 0.44 -9.87 4.49
N PRO A 48 0.60 -10.17 5.80
CA PRO A 48 1.45 -9.36 6.65
C PRO A 48 2.89 -9.47 6.16
N PRO A 49 3.67 -8.37 6.21
CA PRO A 49 5.09 -8.45 5.90
C PRO A 49 5.77 -9.39 6.90
N GLU A 50 6.84 -10.05 6.47
CA GLU A 50 7.67 -10.82 7.38
C GLU A 50 8.28 -9.90 8.45
N PRO A 51 8.42 -10.40 9.69
CA PRO A 51 9.01 -9.63 10.77
C PRO A 51 10.50 -9.41 10.49
N GLU A 52 10.83 -8.23 9.98
CA GLU A 52 12.21 -7.75 9.95
C GLU A 52 12.67 -7.44 11.38
N PRO A 53 13.94 -7.74 11.72
CA PRO A 53 14.50 -7.32 12.99
C PRO A 53 14.40 -5.80 13.12
N TRP A 54 13.95 -5.33 14.30
CA TRP A 54 13.90 -3.92 14.74
C TRP A 54 15.17 -3.11 14.48
N ARG A 55 16.29 -3.80 14.26
CA ARG A 55 17.51 -3.27 13.68
C ARG A 55 17.87 -4.15 12.50
N SER A 56 17.88 -3.57 11.29
CA SER A 56 18.56 -4.20 10.17
C SER A 56 20.04 -4.33 10.56
N ASP A 57 20.57 -5.55 10.59
CA ASP A 57 22.00 -5.80 10.85
C ASP A 57 22.90 -5.09 9.81
N ARG A 58 22.29 -4.70 8.69
CA ARG A 58 22.90 -3.90 7.66
C ARG A 58 22.60 -2.41 7.89
N PRO A 59 23.62 -1.53 7.94
CA PRO A 59 23.36 -0.10 8.03
C PRO A 59 22.59 0.39 6.79
N PRO A 60 21.36 0.95 6.92
CA PRO A 60 20.50 1.40 5.80
C PRO A 60 21.11 2.30 4.72
N ALA A 61 22.29 2.89 4.94
CA ALA A 61 22.97 3.71 3.96
C ALA A 61 24.45 3.86 4.37
N GLY A 62 25.39 3.52 3.49
CA GLY A 62 26.83 3.51 3.76
C GLY A 62 27.46 4.85 4.20
N TRP A 63 26.69 5.93 4.36
CA TRP A 63 27.17 7.26 4.76
C TRP A 63 27.01 7.55 6.26
N PHE A 64 26.16 6.82 7.01
CA PHE A 64 25.93 7.12 8.44
C PHE A 64 26.88 6.39 9.40
N TRP A 65 27.70 5.44 8.91
CA TRP A 65 28.75 4.78 9.71
C TRP A 65 30.15 4.87 9.08
N SER A 66 30.43 5.83 8.19
CA SER A 66 31.83 6.12 7.83
C SER A 66 32.53 6.84 8.98
N LYS A 67 32.74 6.15 10.10
CA LYS A 67 33.60 6.56 11.23
C LYS A 67 35.03 6.85 10.73
N ALA A 68 35.41 6.25 9.59
CA ALA A 68 36.67 6.47 8.88
C ALA A 68 36.93 7.95 8.49
N ARG A 69 35.90 8.78 8.24
CA ARG A 69 36.12 10.18 7.81
C ARG A 69 36.38 11.17 8.94
N ARG A 70 36.18 10.79 10.22
CA ARG A 70 36.33 11.74 11.35
C ARG A 70 37.76 11.81 11.91
N GLY A 71 38.66 10.91 11.51
CA GLY A 71 40.03 10.80 12.05
C GLY A 71 41.14 11.52 11.28
N TRP A 72 40.88 12.03 10.07
CA TRP A 72 41.96 12.51 9.19
C TRP A 72 42.35 13.98 9.40
N TRP A 73 41.49 14.80 10.02
CA TRP A 73 41.68 16.26 10.08
C TRP A 73 42.40 16.80 11.33
N ARG A 74 43.08 15.94 12.11
CA ARG A 74 43.88 16.39 13.27
C ARG A 74 45.30 15.86 13.25
N ARG A 75 45.99 16.05 12.13
CA ARG A 75 47.46 16.07 12.07
C ARG A 75 47.94 17.10 11.05
N ARG A 76 48.02 18.36 11.47
CA ARG A 76 49.06 19.30 11.02
C ARG A 76 49.20 20.41 12.04
#